data_AF-A0A089LLT9-F1
#
_entry.id   AF-A0A089LLT9-F1
#
_cell.length_a   1.000
_cell.length_b   1.000
_cell.length_c   1.000
_cell.angle_alpha   90.00
_cell.angle_beta   90.00
_cell.angle_gamma   90.00
#
_symmetry.space_group_name_H-M   'P 1'
#
loop_
_entity.id
_entity.type
_entity.pdbx_description
1 polymer ?
#
loop_
_entity_poly.entity_id
_entity_poly.type
_entity_poly.pdbx_seq_one_letter_code
_entity_poly.pdbx_strand_id
1 'polypeptide(L)' 'MAKKTYHVIADFTDAVTGEEVKAGSLYEADEKRLPKLLEAEVIGDEATKADIDAAKKAGEGDADES' A
#
# COMPACT_ATOMS: atom_id res chain seq x y z
N MET A 1 8.69 -1.67 15.02
CA MET A 1 7.44 -2.40 14.71
C MET A 1 7.63 -3.02 13.34
N ALA A 2 7.21 -4.26 13.14
CA ALA A 2 7.32 -4.88 11.83
C ALA A 2 6.28 -4.23 10.92
N LYS A 3 6.73 -3.77 9.75
CA LYS A 3 5.84 -3.25 8.71
C LYS A 3 5.62 -4.33 7.68
N LYS A 4 4.38 -4.44 7.20
CA LYS A 4 3.98 -5.41 6.20
C LYS A 4 3.28 -4.68 5.07
N THR A 5 3.49 -5.16 3.85
CA THR A 5 2.91 -4.57 2.65
C THR A 5 1.68 -5.37 2.27
N TYR A 6 0.60 -4.69 1.89
CA TYR A 6 -0.67 -5.30 1.53
C TYR A 6 -1.17 -4.75 0.20
N HIS A 7 -1.94 -5.58 -0.51
CA HIS A 7 -2.64 -5.14 -1.71
C HIS A 7 -3.83 -4.28 -1.34
N VAL A 8 -3.89 -3.08 -1.89
CA VAL A 8 -5.02 -2.17 -1.70
C VAL A 8 -6.14 -2.62 -2.63
N ILE A 9 -7.30 -2.95 -2.07
CA ILE A 9 -8.45 -3.46 -2.83
C ILE A 9 -9.52 -2.39 -3.06
N ALA A 10 -9.50 -1.30 -2.29
CA ALA A 10 -10.38 -0.15 -2.46
C ALA A 10 -9.63 1.16 -2.19
N ASP A 11 -10.03 2.23 -2.88
CA ASP A 11 -9.44 3.56 -2.67
C ASP A 11 -9.72 4.05 -1.24
N PHE A 12 -8.70 4.57 -0.56
CA PHE A 12 -8.85 5.09 0.80
C PHE A 12 -7.87 6.23 1.08
N THR A 13 -8.22 7.09 2.03
CA THR A 13 -7.31 8.15 2.49
C THR A 13 -6.55 7.67 3.72
N ASP A 14 -5.22 7.69 3.67
CA ASP A 14 -4.40 7.40 4.84
C ASP A 14 -4.60 8.49 5.89
N ALA A 15 -5.08 8.12 7.07
CA ALA A 15 -5.35 9.08 8.14
C ALA A 15 -4.08 9.71 8.75
N VAL A 16 -2.89 9.21 8.41
CA VAL A 16 -1.61 9.72 8.96
C VAL A 16 -0.92 10.67 7.98
N THR A 17 -0.81 10.31 6.71
CA THR A 17 -0.21 11.17 5.68
C THR A 17 -1.23 12.10 5.03
N GLY A 18 -2.51 11.74 5.08
CA GLY A 18 -3.58 12.44 4.36
C GLY A 18 -3.60 12.13 2.86
N GLU A 19 -2.80 11.17 2.39
CA GLU A 19 -2.71 10.81 0.98
C GLU A 19 -3.83 9.84 0.58
N GLU A 20 -4.35 10.04 -0.63
CA GLU A 20 -5.28 9.09 -1.23
C GLU A 20 -4.50 7.92 -1.84
N VAL A 21 -4.73 6.74 -1.31
CA VAL A 21 -4.16 5.48 -1.77
C VAL A 21 -5.17 4.81 -2.69
N LYS A 22 -4.75 4.52 -3.92
CA LYS A 22 -5.61 3.91 -4.94
C LYS A 22 -5.67 2.40 -4.85
N ALA A 23 -6.83 1.84 -5.15
CA ALA A 23 -7.00 0.40 -5.38
C ALA A 23 -6.01 -0.10 -6.44
N GLY A 24 -5.45 -1.30 -6.21
CA GLY A 24 -4.39 -1.89 -7.03
C GLY A 24 -2.97 -1.46 -6.66
N SER A 25 -2.80 -0.51 -5.75
CA SER A 25 -1.49 -0.13 -5.22
C SER A 25 -1.05 -1.06 -4.09
N LEU A 26 0.22 -1.00 -3.74
CA LEU A 26 0.75 -1.62 -2.52
C LEU A 26 0.85 -0.59 -1.41
N TYR A 27 0.36 -0.95 -0.22
CA TYR A 27 0.39 -0.08 0.95
C TYR A 27 1.12 -0.75 2.11
N GLU A 28 2.04 -0.02 2.74
CA GLU A 28 2.81 -0.47 3.89
C GLU A 28 2.07 -0.11 5.20
N ALA A 29 1.54 -1.12 5.89
CA ALA A 29 0.83 -0.96 7.15
C ALA A 29 1.63 -1.51 8.34
N ASP A 30 1.61 -0.77 9.45
CA ASP A 30 2.05 -1.27 10.74
C ASP A 30 0.96 -2.19 11.35
N GLU A 31 1.35 -3.11 12.24
CA GLU A 31 0.44 -4.02 12.96
C GLU A 31 -0.70 -3.30 13.72
N LYS A 32 -0.48 -2.03 14.12
CA LYS A 32 -1.51 -1.21 14.78
C LYS A 32 -2.56 -0.64 13.83
N ARG A 33 -2.21 -0.43 12.55
CA ARG A 33 -3.09 0.13 11.51
C ARG A 33 -3.85 -0.98 10.79
N LEU A 34 -3.20 -2.12 10.62
CA LEU A 34 -3.75 -3.32 9.99
C LEU A 34 -5.22 -3.62 10.34
N PRO A 35 -5.63 -3.69 11.62
CA PRO A 35 -7.03 -4.00 11.95
C PRO A 35 -8.02 -2.94 11.46
N LYS A 36 -7.64 -1.65 11.44
CA LYS A 36 -8.52 -0.58 10.95
C LYS A 36 -8.68 -0.62 9.44
N LEU A 37 -7.61 -0.93 8.73
CA LEU A 37 -7.61 -1.03 7.26
C LEU A 37 -8.35 -2.29 6.80
N LEU A 38 -8.22 -3.40 7.54
CA LEU A 38 -9.01 -4.62 7.30
C LEU A 38 -10.50 -4.41 7.61
N GLU A 39 -10.82 -3.75 8.73
CA GLU A 39 -12.22 -3.43 9.10
C GLU A 39 -12.88 -2.49 8.08
N ALA A 40 -12.11 -1.57 7.49
CA ALA A 40 -12.56 -0.71 6.41
C ALA A 40 -12.65 -1.40 5.04
N GLU A 41 -12.20 -2.67 4.93
CA GLU A 41 -12.16 -3.44 3.67
C GLU A 41 -11.37 -2.74 2.55
N VAL A 42 -10.34 -1.97 2.91
CA VAL A 42 -9.53 -1.20 1.94
C VAL A 42 -8.24 -1.91 1.53
N ILE A 43 -7.77 -2.86 2.35
CA ILE A 43 -6.64 -3.73 2.05
C ILE A 43 -7.06 -5.20 2.06
N GLY A 44 -6.45 -5.99 1.19
CA GLY A 44 -6.62 -7.43 1.08
C GLY A 44 -5.41 -8.20 1.62
N ASP A 45 -4.97 -9.18 0.84
CA ASP A 45 -3.88 -10.07 1.19
C ASP A 45 -2.51 -9.37 1.32
N GLU A 46 -1.62 -9.96 2.11
CA GLU A 46 -0.22 -9.54 2.23
C GLU A 46 0.46 -9.65 0.87
N ALA A 47 1.11 -8.56 0.44
CA ALA A 47 1.82 -8.50 -0.82
C ALA A 47 3.02 -9.45 -0.79
N THR A 48 3.17 -10.23 -1.86
CA THR A 48 4.31 -11.13 -1.98
C THR A 48 5.59 -10.35 -2.27
N LYS A 49 6.74 -11.00 -2.07
CA LYS A 49 8.04 -10.40 -2.43
C LYS A 49 8.10 -10.00 -3.92
N ALA A 50 7.40 -10.71 -4.79
CA ALA A 50 7.33 -10.40 -6.21
C ALA A 50 6.53 -9.11 -6.48
N ASP A 51 5.41 -8.93 -5.79
CA ASP A 51 4.60 -7.71 -5.87
C ASP A 51 5.41 -6.49 -5.41
N ILE A 52 6.13 -6.63 -4.29
CA ILE A 52 6.97 -5.57 -3.74
C ILE A 52 8.10 -5.20 -4.72
N ASP A 53 8.74 -6.20 -5.35
CA ASP A 53 9.78 -5.96 -6.38
C ASP A 53 9.21 -5.27 -7.62
N ALA A 54 8.02 -5.68 -8.06
CA ALA A 54 7.32 -5.07 -9.19
C ALA A 54 6.91 -3.62 -8.92
N ALA A 55 6.34 -3.34 -7.74
CA ALA A 55 5.98 -1.99 -7.33
C ALA A 55 7.21 -1.09 -7.18
N LYS A 56 8.33 -1.63 -6.66
CA LYS A 56 9.58 -0.88 -6.56
C LYS A 56 10.16 -0.54 -7.93
N LYS A 57 10.10 -1.47 -8.89
CA LYS A 57 10.49 -1.21 -10.28
C LYS A 57 9.57 -0.21 -10.98
N ALA A 58 8.27 -0.24 -10.69
CA ALA A 58 7.31 0.70 -11.25
C ALA A 58 7.49 2.12 -10.68
N GLY A 59 7.78 2.26 -9.38
CA GLY A 59 8.04 3.55 -8.74
C GLY A 59 9.36 4.21 -9.14
N GLU A 60 10.33 3.44 -9.65
CA GLU A 60 11.60 3.97 -10.18
C GLU A 60 11.48 4.47 -11.63
N GLY A 61 10.29 4.41 -12.24
CA GLY A 61 10.01 4.89 -13.60
C GLY A 61 9.29 6.25 -13.70
N ASP A 62 8.90 6.86 -12.58
CA ASP A 62 8.12 8.13 -12.55
C ASP A 62 8.90 9.30 -11.90
N ALA A 63 10.23 9.24 -11.99
CA ALA A 63 11.09 10.40 -11.75
C ALA A 63 11.99 10.62 -12.96
N ASP A 64 11.79 11.75 -13.64
CA ASP A 64 12.65 12.35 -14.67
C ASP A 64 12.28 12.02 -16.14
N GLU A 65 11.13 12.55 -16.58
CA GLU A 65 11.02 13.08 -17.94
C GLU A 65 10.88 14.61 -17.83
N SER A 66 12.01 15.34 -17.83
CA SER A 66 12.09 16.79 -18.05
C SER A 66 13.47 17.19 -18.58
#